data_AF-A0A0K0EMU6-F1
#
_entry.id   AF-A0A0K0EMU6-F1
#
_cell.length_a   1.000
_cell.length_b   1.000
_cell.length_c   1.000
_cell.angle_alpha   90.00
_cell.angle_beta   90.00
_cell.angle_gamma   90.00
#
_symmetry.space_group_name_H-M   'P 1'
#
loop_
_entity.id
_entity.type
_entity.pdbx_description
1 polymer ?
#
loop_
_entity_poly.entity_id
_entity_poly.type
_entity_poly.pdbx_seq_one_letter_code
_entity_poly.pdbx_strand_id
1 'polypeptide(L)' 'MHGIAKTVTINSCTLDEYMLINRCCYHHDNCYELKLGKERCDKQFCKCMKVKSKTCKLLTLGFCFATEGYGLDAYKNEL' A
#
# COMPACT_ATOMS: atom_id res chain seq x y z
N MET A 1 1.86 -5.06 6.12
CA MET A 1 3.15 -4.55 5.60
C MET A 1 4.35 -5.27 6.24
N HIS A 2 5.30 -5.73 5.43
CA HIS A 2 6.47 -6.52 5.87
C HIS A 2 7.72 -6.20 5.02
N GLY A 3 8.87 -6.77 5.40
CA GLY A 3 10.12 -6.70 4.63
C GLY A 3 10.63 -5.27 4.38
N ILE A 4 11.16 -5.03 3.17
CA ILE A 4 11.74 -3.74 2.77
C ILE A 4 10.73 -2.61 2.90
N ALA A 5 9.46 -2.83 2.51
CA ALA A 5 8.39 -1.83 2.60
C ALA A 5 8.20 -1.32 4.05
N LYS A 6 8.28 -2.22 5.04
CA LYS A 6 8.23 -1.84 6.46
C LYS A 6 9.42 -0.96 6.83
N THR A 7 10.64 -1.37 6.48
CA THR A 7 11.88 -0.65 6.82
C THR A 7 11.91 0.76 6.21
N VAL A 8 11.61 0.89 4.91
CA VAL A 8 11.65 2.20 4.23
C VAL A 8 10.57 3.14 4.76
N THR A 9 9.39 2.62 5.12
CA THR A 9 8.31 3.43 5.70
C THR A 9 8.69 3.96 7.08
N ILE A 10 9.24 3.12 7.96
CA ILE A 10 9.70 3.56 9.30
C ILE A 10 10.75 4.66 9.19
N ASN A 11 11.65 4.58 8.21
CA ASN A 11 12.73 5.55 8.05
C ASN A 11 12.32 6.85 7.32
N SER A 12 11.27 6.80 6.51
CA SER A 12 10.87 7.92 5.62
C SER A 12 9.61 8.67 6.06
N CYS A 13 8.90 8.12 7.05
CA CYS A 13 7.61 8.61 7.51
C CYS A 13 7.59 8.78 9.02
N THR A 14 6.66 9.61 9.51
CA THR A 14 6.37 9.68 10.95
C THR A 14 5.68 8.41 11.43
N LEU A 15 5.62 8.21 12.75
CA LEU A 15 4.92 7.07 13.35
C LEU A 15 3.42 7.04 12.95
N ASP A 16 2.76 8.20 12.96
CA ASP A 16 1.35 8.32 12.57
C ASP A 16 1.13 7.95 11.10
N GLU A 17 2.03 8.39 10.22
CA GLU A 17 1.99 8.04 8.79
C GLU A 17 2.28 6.55 8.56
N TYR A 18 3.23 5.97 9.32
CA TYR A 18 3.46 4.53 9.31
C TYR A 18 2.20 3.75 9.70
N MET A 19 1.52 4.15 10.78
CA MET A 19 0.28 3.49 11.22
C MET A 19 -0.83 3.60 10.17
N LEU A 20 -0.97 4.77 9.53
CA LEU A 20 -1.90 4.96 8.42
C LEU A 20 -1.57 4.04 7.24
N ILE A 21 -0.32 4.03 6.78
CA ILE A 21 0.15 3.20 5.67
C ILE A 21 -0.09 1.72 5.97
N ASN A 22 0.27 1.26 7.18
CA ASN A 22 0.09 -0.14 7.55
C ASN A 22 -1.39 -0.56 7.56
N ARG A 23 -2.30 0.33 8.00
CA ARG A 23 -3.74 0.12 7.90
C ARG A 23 -4.20 0.02 6.44
N CYS A 24 -3.69 0.88 5.57
CA CYS A 24 -3.99 0.83 4.14
C CYS A 24 -3.52 -0.48 3.50
N CYS A 25 -2.31 -0.96 3.84
CA CYS A 25 -1.82 -2.26 3.40
C CYS A 25 -2.75 -3.39 3.85
N TYR A 26 -3.12 -3.42 5.13
CA TYR A 26 -4.03 -4.46 5.65
C TYR A 26 -5.36 -4.52 4.89
N HIS A 27 -5.96 -3.36 4.57
CA HIS A 27 -7.20 -3.32 3.79
C HIS A 27 -7.01 -3.72 2.32
N HIS A 28 -5.85 -3.46 1.74
CA HIS A 28 -5.52 -3.84 0.37
C HIS A 28 -5.31 -5.35 0.25
N ASP A 29 -4.51 -5.92 1.15
CA ASP A 29 -4.28 -7.37 1.27
C ASP A 29 -5.64 -8.09 1.42
N ASN A 30 -6.49 -7.69 2.39
CA ASN A 30 -7.84 -8.27 2.53
C ASN A 30 -8.74 -8.08 1.29
N CYS A 31 -8.56 -7.00 0.52
CA CYS A 31 -9.31 -6.79 -0.73
C CYS A 31 -8.86 -7.75 -1.84
N TYR A 32 -7.56 -8.04 -1.89
CA TYR A 32 -6.97 -9.02 -2.78
C TYR A 32 -7.40 -10.45 -2.39
N GLU A 33 -7.39 -10.79 -1.10
CA GLU A 33 -7.81 -12.10 -0.56
C GLU A 33 -9.26 -12.39 -0.97
N LEU A 34 -10.14 -11.39 -0.81
CA LEU A 34 -11.55 -11.48 -1.18
C LEU A 34 -11.83 -11.37 -2.68
N LYS A 35 -10.79 -11.22 -3.52
CA LYS A 35 -10.88 -11.10 -4.99
C LYS A 35 -11.90 -10.04 -5.45
N LEU A 36 -11.93 -8.89 -4.78
CA LEU A 36 -12.93 -7.84 -5.05
C LEU A 36 -12.63 -6.98 -6.31
N GLY A 37 -11.66 -7.40 -7.12
CA GLY A 37 -11.20 -6.75 -8.33
C GLY A 37 -9.92 -5.94 -8.11
N LYS A 38 -8.82 -6.35 -8.77
CA LYS A 38 -7.50 -5.71 -8.65
C LYS A 38 -7.55 -4.19 -8.77
N GLU A 39 -8.08 -3.68 -9.88
CA GLU A 39 -8.15 -2.23 -10.15
C GLU A 39 -8.91 -1.47 -9.07
N ARG A 40 -9.99 -2.06 -8.54
CA ARG A 40 -10.76 -1.48 -7.44
C ARG A 40 -9.93 -1.44 -6.16
N CYS A 41 -9.28 -2.55 -5.80
CA CYS A 41 -8.43 -2.65 -4.62
C CYS A 41 -7.27 -1.64 -4.68
N ASP A 42 -6.57 -1.57 -5.81
CA ASP A 42 -5.43 -0.66 -6.00
C ASP A 42 -5.85 0.80 -5.91
N LYS A 43 -6.95 1.20 -6.57
CA LYS A 43 -7.47 2.57 -6.47
C LYS A 43 -7.88 2.94 -5.06
N GLN A 44 -8.44 2.00 -4.29
CA GLN A 44 -8.79 2.23 -2.89
C GLN A 44 -7.54 2.37 -2.03
N PHE A 45 -6.53 1.53 -2.25
CA PHE A 45 -5.23 1.58 -1.59
C PHE A 45 -4.53 2.93 -1.81
N CYS A 46 -4.43 3.37 -3.07
CA CYS A 46 -3.84 4.67 -3.43
C CYS A 46 -4.59 5.84 -2.76
N LYS A 47 -5.93 5.78 -2.69
CA LYS A 47 -6.74 6.82 -2.02
C LYS A 47 -6.62 6.79 -0.49
N CYS A 48 -6.25 5.65 0.09
CA CYS A 48 -6.11 5.48 1.53
C CYS A 48 -4.85 6.19 2.07
N MET A 49 -3.76 6.22 1.29
CA MET A 49 -2.45 6.76 1.70
C MET A 49 -2.37 8.29 1.75
N LYS A 50 -3.19 8.91 2.62
CA LYS A 50 -3.23 10.36 2.83
C LYS A 50 -2.19 10.81 3.85
N VAL A 51 -0.92 10.79 3.46
CA VAL A 51 0.22 11.23 4.28
C VAL A 51 0.54 12.72 4.08
N LYS A 52 1.24 13.35 5.03
CA LYS A 52 1.50 14.81 5.04
C LYS A 52 2.94 15.14 4.64
N SER A 53 3.91 14.38 5.15
CA SER A 53 5.34 14.54 4.96
C SER A 53 5.73 14.36 3.49
N LYS A 54 6.58 15.25 2.95
CA LYS A 54 6.98 15.22 1.53
C LYS A 54 7.67 13.91 1.15
N THR A 55 8.63 13.45 1.95
CA THR A 55 9.35 12.20 1.71
C THR A 55 8.40 11.00 1.73
N CYS A 56 7.52 10.95 2.74
CA CYS A 56 6.53 9.89 2.85
C CYS A 56 5.53 9.90 1.67
N LYS A 57 5.11 11.08 1.19
CA LYS A 57 4.27 11.20 -0.02
C LYS A 57 4.91 10.55 -1.24
N LEU A 58 6.18 10.82 -1.49
CA LEU A 58 6.91 10.21 -2.61
C LEU A 58 6.96 8.69 -2.49
N LEU A 59 7.21 8.18 -1.28
CA LEU A 59 7.19 6.74 -1.00
C LEU A 59 5.80 6.14 -1.27
N THR A 60 4.73 6.76 -0.78
CA THR A 60 3.35 6.27 -0.98
C THR A 60 2.89 6.32 -2.44
N LEU A 61 3.37 7.30 -3.23
CA LEU A 61 3.16 7.30 -4.68
C LEU A 61 3.85 6.10 -5.32
N GLY A 62 5.09 5.80 -4.91
CA GLY A 62 5.81 4.60 -5.36
C GLY A 62 5.05 3.30 -5.06
N PHE A 63 4.47 3.17 -3.85
CA PHE A 63 3.63 2.02 -3.51
C PHE A 63 2.40 1.91 -4.41
N CYS A 64 1.70 3.03 -4.66
CA CYS A 64 0.55 3.05 -5.57
C CYS A 64 0.92 2.59 -7.00
N PHE A 65 1.99 3.15 -7.56
CA PHE A 65 2.49 2.72 -8.88
C PHE A 65 2.89 1.25 -8.90
N ALA A 66 3.50 0.75 -7.82
CA ALA A 66 3.91 -0.65 -7.73
C ALA A 66 2.70 -1.61 -7.74
N THR A 67 1.65 -1.31 -6.97
CA THR A 67 0.44 -2.14 -6.94
C THR A 67 -0.33 -2.09 -8.26
N GLU A 68 -0.52 -0.91 -8.83
CA GLU A 68 -1.23 -0.76 -10.10
C GLU A 68 -0.48 -1.45 -11.26
N GLY A 69 0.84 -1.25 -11.36
CA GLY A 69 1.66 -1.76 -12.46
C GLY A 69 2.09 -3.22 -12.33
N TYR A 70 2.37 -3.70 -11.11
CA TYR A 70 3.00 -5.01 -10.88
C TYR A 70 2.22 -5.93 -9.94
N GLY A 71 1.09 -5.48 -9.38
CA GLY A 71 0.32 -6.24 -8.40
C GLY A 71 -0.53 -7.38 -8.97
N LEU A 72 -0.46 -7.70 -10.27
CA LEU A 72 -1.35 -8.70 -10.90
C LEU A 72 -1.10 -10.11 -10.38
N ASP A 73 0.16 -10.50 -10.26
CA ASP A 73 0.51 -11.84 -9.80
C ASP A 73 0.18 -12.02 -8.32
N ALA A 74 0.47 -11.00 -7.50
CA ALA A 74 0.05 -10.98 -6.10
C ALA A 74 -1.48 -11.11 -5.99
N TYR A 75 -2.24 -10.32 -6.75
CA TYR A 75 -3.70 -10.39 -6.76
C TYR A 75 -4.23 -11.78 -7.16
N LYS A 76 -3.59 -12.47 -8.11
CA LYS A 76 -4.02 -13.81 -8.55
C LYS A 76 -3.70 -14.89 -7.51
N ASN A 77 -2.55 -14.79 -6.87
CA ASN A 77 -1.98 -15.85 -6.03
C ASN A 77 -2.34 -15.75 -4.54
N GLU A 78 -3.03 -14.68 -4.10
CA GLU A 78 -3.65 -14.71 -2.78
C GLU A 78 -4.75 -15.79 -2.73
N LEU A 79 -4.71 -16.65 -1.70
CA LEU A 79 -5.57 -17.81 -1.52
C LEU A 79 -6.57 -17.57 -0.40
#